data_AF-A0A0F8S0W7-F1
#
_entry.id   AF-A0A0F8S0W7-F1
#
_cell.length_a   1.000
_cell.length_b   1.000
_cell.length_c   1.000
_cell.angle_alpha   90.00
_cell.angle_beta   90.00
_cell.angle_gamma   90.00
#
_symmetry.space_group_name_H-M   'P 1'
#
loop_
_entity.id
_entity.type
_entity.pdbx_description
1 polymer ?
#
loop_
_entity_poly.entity_id
_entity_poly.type
_entity_poly.pdbx_seq_one_letter_code
_entity_poly.pdbx_strand_id
1 'polypeptide(L)'
;MAIFRTSGIECGEKSKKGVPCRKFVPEDFKAVQNPIVYYLLPWVPWMSIFIMVLLLIMKNLNFFSDKVIISWLPIIISGYFIAGMSLFGQRLFIKQIPKFFIELWCRKIIIGAFQSRTVSSNINSKDSIVMVSANIQLEERYLQFINEIQKRLNNSWQWLFGIIGFSLTLLWNPLRTLNNFPVMGNYSLNNDWNSLDFWQYFIQQNWHFLNELPVSLIAFMLGLMIWRMYVASTSIDKLVDQFQFEPKLGHQDMSGGLSPLGNLCLWNCTIASLPSIYLSGWLLMGNLNNFTSPYPEVPNYYTYEFLILLLSLSILPIVFCFIRPLWKVHREMNYWRNSKHERLHEVGHLIHLSEFRLLHDTEKIEPEEFELINKDLERMKTIYTQNKKLPIWPFNMKILGKLLATYIIPIVSLISTSISMFQDLRHF
;
A
#
# COMPACT_ATOMS: atom_id res chain seq x y z
N MET A 1 13.61 2.13 12.16
CA MET A 1 14.45 2.83 11.15
C MET A 1 15.57 1.97 10.55
N ALA A 2 15.88 0.78 11.08
CA ALA A 2 16.92 -0.12 10.54
C ALA A 2 16.50 -0.98 9.31
N ILE A 3 15.29 -0.79 8.77
CA ILE A 3 14.72 -1.61 7.67
C ILE A 3 15.04 -1.04 6.26
N PHE A 4 15.68 0.12 6.17
CA PHE A 4 15.80 0.87 4.90
C PHE A 4 17.03 0.54 4.02
N ARG A 5 17.89 -0.42 4.39
CA ARG A 5 19.20 -0.61 3.71
C ARG A 5 19.39 -1.92 2.92
N THR A 6 18.39 -2.79 2.79
CA THR A 6 18.57 -4.14 2.21
C THR A 6 18.03 -4.35 0.79
N SER A 7 17.72 -3.29 0.04
CA SER A 7 17.49 -3.40 -1.41
C SER A 7 18.68 -2.88 -2.23
N GLY A 8 19.89 -3.21 -1.77
CA GLY A 8 21.10 -3.18 -2.60
C GLY A 8 20.99 -4.21 -3.70
N ILE A 9 20.09 -3.98 -4.65
CA ILE A 9 20.22 -4.52 -6.00
C ILE A 9 21.36 -3.68 -6.59
N GLU A 10 22.59 -4.11 -6.33
CA GLU A 10 23.68 -3.73 -7.21
C GLU A 10 23.22 -4.14 -8.61
N CYS A 11 22.98 -3.16 -9.48
CA CYS A 11 22.98 -3.41 -10.92
C CYS A 11 24.39 -3.87 -11.29
N GLY A 12 24.65 -5.14 -10.97
CA GLY A 12 25.85 -5.86 -11.32
C GLY A 12 25.96 -5.92 -12.83
N GLU A 13 27.21 -5.79 -13.26
CA GLU A 13 27.72 -5.92 -14.61
C GLU A 13 27.46 -4.79 -15.60
N LYS A 14 28.56 -4.06 -15.80
CA LYS A 14 28.95 -3.29 -16.98
C LYS A 14 28.61 -4.05 -18.28
N SER A 15 27.35 -3.98 -18.71
CA SER A 15 26.97 -4.33 -20.08
C SER A 15 27.68 -3.34 -21.02
N LYS A 16 28.79 -3.79 -21.63
CA LYS A 16 29.78 -2.96 -22.32
C LYS A 16 29.26 -2.16 -23.54
N LYS A 17 28.00 -2.29 -23.95
CA LYS A 17 27.40 -1.51 -25.06
C LYS A 17 25.89 -1.22 -24.89
N GLY A 18 25.34 -1.34 -23.68
CA GLY A 18 23.93 -1.03 -23.44
C GLY A 18 23.69 0.48 -23.32
N VAL A 19 22.72 1.02 -24.06
CA VAL A 19 22.23 2.41 -23.87
C VAL A 19 21.90 2.60 -22.38
N PRO A 20 22.48 3.61 -21.70
CA PRO A 20 22.30 3.78 -20.28
C PRO A 20 20.82 4.07 -19.98
N CYS A 21 20.20 3.19 -19.18
CA CYS A 21 18.81 3.28 -18.72
C CYS A 21 18.46 4.62 -18.02
N ARG A 22 19.47 5.43 -17.68
CA ARG A 22 19.31 6.74 -17.02
C ARG A 22 18.59 7.79 -17.86
N LYS A 23 18.60 7.72 -19.19
CA LYS A 23 17.96 8.75 -20.03
C LYS A 23 16.43 8.64 -20.12
N PHE A 24 15.85 7.56 -19.58
CA PHE A 24 14.44 7.25 -19.80
C PHE A 24 13.50 7.97 -18.81
N VAL A 25 14.02 8.51 -17.72
CA VAL A 25 13.20 9.28 -16.77
C VAL A 25 13.13 10.70 -17.26
N PRO A 26 11.94 11.31 -17.36
CA PRO A 26 11.88 12.77 -17.39
C PRO A 26 12.60 13.25 -16.13
N GLU A 27 13.71 13.97 -16.27
CA GLU A 27 14.36 14.66 -15.15
C GLU A 27 13.35 15.54 -14.37
N ASP A 28 12.22 15.82 -15.02
CA ASP A 28 11.08 16.60 -14.56
C ASP A 28 9.94 15.81 -13.89
N PHE A 29 10.08 14.52 -13.54
CA PHE A 29 9.01 13.82 -12.81
C PHE A 29 8.81 14.44 -11.42
N LYS A 30 7.82 15.32 -11.30
CA LYS A 30 7.45 16.03 -10.08
C LYS A 30 6.23 15.36 -9.47
N ALA A 31 6.49 14.49 -8.51
CA ALA A 31 5.42 13.80 -7.78
C ALA A 31 4.49 14.79 -7.04
N VAL A 32 5.00 15.98 -6.67
CA VAL A 32 4.23 17.11 -6.12
C VAL A 32 4.58 18.36 -6.94
N GLN A 33 3.64 18.85 -7.74
CA GLN A 33 3.77 20.08 -8.54
C GLN A 33 3.22 21.30 -7.82
N ASN A 34 2.21 21.13 -6.96
CA ASN A 34 1.62 22.25 -6.24
C ASN A 34 2.65 22.80 -5.22
N PRO A 35 3.03 24.08 -5.29
CA PRO A 35 4.08 24.65 -4.44
C PRO A 35 3.68 24.62 -2.96
N ILE A 36 2.41 24.87 -2.65
CA ILE A 36 1.88 24.88 -1.28
C ILE A 36 2.05 23.49 -0.67
N VAL A 37 1.60 22.44 -1.36
CA VAL A 37 1.74 21.06 -0.89
C VAL A 37 3.22 20.67 -0.79
N TYR A 38 4.04 21.08 -1.75
CA TYR A 38 5.48 20.80 -1.76
C TYR A 38 6.19 21.40 -0.53
N TYR A 39 5.88 22.65 -0.17
CA TYR A 39 6.46 23.31 0.99
C TYR A 39 5.87 22.80 2.30
N LEU A 40 4.56 22.51 2.37
CA LEU A 40 3.92 22.03 3.60
C LEU A 40 4.34 20.61 3.97
N LEU A 41 4.42 19.69 2.99
CA LEU A 41 4.57 18.25 3.24
C LEU A 41 5.79 17.88 4.12
N PRO A 42 6.98 18.52 3.99
CA PRO A 42 8.09 18.28 4.89
C PRO A 42 7.86 18.74 6.33
N TRP A 43 7.09 19.81 6.55
CA TRP A 43 6.89 20.41 7.86
C TRP A 43 5.79 19.74 8.68
N VAL A 44 4.74 19.21 8.06
CA VAL A 44 3.59 18.65 8.79
C VAL A 44 3.98 17.53 9.78
N PRO A 45 4.83 16.54 9.44
CA PRO A 45 5.28 15.56 10.43
C PRO A 45 5.97 16.19 11.64
N TRP A 46 6.79 17.23 11.42
CA TRP A 46 7.49 17.94 12.48
C TRP A 46 6.55 18.78 13.33
N MET A 47 5.54 19.41 12.72
CA MET A 47 4.48 20.10 13.45
C MET A 47 3.72 19.14 14.37
N SER A 48 3.41 17.92 13.90
CA SER A 48 2.76 16.89 14.70
C SER A 48 3.62 16.47 15.91
N ILE A 49 4.92 16.26 15.69
CA ILE A 49 5.89 15.95 16.76
C ILE A 49 6.05 17.13 17.71
N PHE A 50 6.08 18.36 17.21
CA PHE A 50 6.18 19.57 18.02
C PHE A 50 4.96 19.75 18.93
N ILE A 51 3.75 19.58 18.40
CA ILE A 51 2.51 19.61 19.18
C ILE A 51 2.53 18.52 20.26
N MET A 52 2.98 17.31 19.92
CA MET A 52 3.14 16.22 20.88
C MET A 52 4.09 16.58 22.04
N VAL A 53 5.26 17.16 21.73
CA VAL A 53 6.24 17.61 22.73
C VAL A 53 5.67 18.75 23.58
N LEU A 54 4.97 19.70 22.96
CA LEU A 54 4.32 20.80 23.66
C LEU A 54 3.28 20.29 24.67
N LEU A 55 2.42 19.35 24.25
CA LEU A 55 1.42 18.73 25.14
C LEU A 55 2.08 17.99 26.32
N LEU A 56 3.21 17.32 26.10
CA LEU A 56 3.99 16.68 27.16
C LEU A 56 4.58 17.69 28.14
N ILE A 57 5.13 18.81 27.65
CA ILE A 57 5.65 19.89 28.49
C ILE A 57 4.51 20.51 29.32
N MET A 58 3.37 20.81 28.69
CA MET A 58 2.20 21.35 29.39
C MET A 58 1.69 20.41 30.48
N LYS A 59 1.70 19.09 30.24
CA LYS A 59 1.40 18.09 31.26
C LYS A 59 2.35 18.18 32.44
N ASN A 60 3.66 18.22 32.18
CA ASN A 60 4.68 18.27 33.24
C ASN A 60 4.64 19.56 34.05
N LEU A 61 4.18 20.66 33.44
CA LEU A 61 3.97 21.94 34.12
C LEU A 61 2.65 22.02 34.89
N ASN A 62 1.88 20.92 35.00
CA ASN A 62 0.55 20.88 35.60
C ASN A 62 -0.41 21.95 35.02
N PHE A 63 -0.24 22.30 33.75
CA PHE A 63 -1.08 23.31 33.09
C PHE A 63 -2.55 22.86 33.02
N PHE A 64 -2.77 21.55 32.90
CA PHE A 64 -4.10 20.95 32.92
C PHE A 64 -4.52 20.63 34.35
N SER A 65 -5.45 21.41 34.91
CA SER A 65 -6.05 21.12 36.21
C SER A 65 -7.15 20.06 36.15
N ASP A 66 -7.72 19.83 34.97
CA ASP A 66 -8.83 18.90 34.78
C ASP A 66 -8.32 17.46 34.60
N LYS A 67 -8.74 16.56 35.50
CA LYS A 67 -8.43 15.13 35.45
C LYS A 67 -8.88 14.49 34.15
N VAL A 68 -9.98 14.97 33.56
CA VAL A 68 -10.47 14.46 32.27
C VAL A 68 -9.43 14.75 31.20
N ILE A 69 -8.96 15.98 31.06
CA ILE A 69 -7.96 16.34 30.04
C ILE A 69 -6.67 15.51 30.19
N ILE A 70 -6.20 15.32 31.43
CA ILE A 70 -4.99 14.53 31.72
C ILE A 70 -5.14 13.08 31.22
N SER A 71 -6.33 12.48 31.37
CA SER A 71 -6.58 11.10 30.96
C SER A 71 -6.66 10.92 29.43
N TRP A 72 -7.09 11.93 28.68
CA TRP A 72 -7.16 11.91 27.21
C TRP A 72 -5.81 12.24 26.55
N LEU A 73 -4.91 12.92 27.26
CA LEU A 73 -3.64 13.38 26.72
C LEU A 73 -2.80 12.25 26.08
N PRO A 74 -2.68 11.03 26.65
CA PRO A 74 -1.96 9.94 26.01
C PRO A 74 -2.53 9.54 24.64
N ILE A 75 -3.86 9.54 24.49
CA ILE A 75 -4.56 9.22 23.23
C ILE A 75 -4.21 10.26 22.18
N ILE A 76 -4.30 11.53 22.57
CA ILE A 76 -4.00 12.67 21.70
C ILE A 76 -2.53 12.66 21.26
N ILE A 77 -1.59 12.53 22.21
CA ILE A 77 -0.14 12.48 21.97
C ILE A 77 0.22 11.35 21.01
N SER A 78 -0.28 10.14 21.27
CA SER A 78 0.00 8.99 20.40
C SER A 78 -0.67 9.12 19.03
N GLY A 79 -1.82 9.80 18.93
CA GLY A 79 -2.50 10.11 17.67
C GLY A 79 -1.66 11.04 16.80
N TYR A 80 -1.14 12.14 17.37
CA TYR A 80 -0.20 13.04 16.69
C TYR A 80 1.07 12.32 16.26
N PHE A 81 1.62 11.45 17.09
CA PHE A 81 2.79 10.65 16.73
C PHE A 81 2.52 9.77 15.49
N ILE A 82 1.41 9.03 15.49
CA ILE A 82 1.04 8.13 14.40
C ILE A 82 0.75 8.92 13.12
N ALA A 83 0.03 10.03 13.20
CA ALA A 83 -0.21 10.89 12.05
C ALA A 83 1.11 11.42 11.46
N GLY A 84 2.05 11.86 12.31
CA GLY A 84 3.38 12.28 11.87
C GLY A 84 4.16 11.17 11.17
N MET A 85 4.12 9.95 11.72
CA MET A 85 4.75 8.77 11.12
C MET A 85 4.11 8.37 9.78
N SER A 86 2.78 8.44 9.66
CA SER A 86 2.05 8.20 8.41
C SER A 86 2.45 9.20 7.32
N LEU A 87 2.50 10.49 7.66
CA LEU A 87 2.90 11.55 6.73
C LEU A 87 4.36 11.42 6.31
N PHE A 88 5.25 11.04 7.24
CA PHE A 88 6.65 10.75 6.92
C PHE A 88 6.77 9.54 5.97
N GLY A 89 6.04 8.45 6.26
CA GLY A 89 5.97 7.27 5.41
C GLY A 89 5.47 7.60 4.00
N GLN A 90 4.41 8.40 3.89
CA GLN A 90 3.87 8.88 2.62
C GLN A 90 4.89 9.69 1.81
N ARG A 91 5.64 10.59 2.46
CA ARG A 91 6.72 11.33 1.80
C ARG A 91 7.77 10.40 1.20
N LEU A 92 8.14 9.34 1.92
CA LEU A 92 9.06 8.32 1.40
C LEU A 92 8.43 7.53 0.24
N PHE A 93 7.18 7.13 0.38
CA PHE A 93 6.42 6.42 -0.66
C PHE A 93 6.35 7.21 -1.97
N ILE A 94 6.01 8.50 -1.90
CA ILE A 94 5.93 9.39 -3.07
C ILE A 94 7.27 9.45 -3.82
N LYS A 95 8.40 9.42 -3.11
CA LYS A 95 9.75 9.36 -3.72
C LYS A 95 10.06 8.01 -4.37
N GLN A 96 9.39 6.93 -3.98
CA GLN A 96 9.60 5.59 -4.52
C GLN A 96 8.79 5.34 -5.80
N ILE A 97 7.64 6.00 -5.99
CA ILE A 97 6.79 5.84 -7.18
C ILE A 97 7.58 5.94 -8.50
N PRO A 98 8.36 7.01 -8.78
CA PRO A 98 9.10 7.08 -10.04
C PRO A 98 10.16 5.99 -10.15
N LYS A 99 10.92 5.75 -9.06
CA LYS A 99 11.96 4.70 -9.03
C LYS A 99 11.40 3.34 -9.40
N PHE A 100 10.20 3.04 -8.92
CA PHE A 100 9.49 1.81 -9.22
C PHE A 100 9.18 1.65 -10.72
N PHE A 101 8.60 2.67 -11.36
CA PHE A 101 8.28 2.60 -12.80
C PHE A 101 9.55 2.46 -13.65
N ILE A 102 10.61 3.18 -13.29
CA ILE A 102 11.91 3.08 -13.96
C ILE A 102 12.47 1.67 -13.83
N GLU A 103 12.38 1.08 -12.63
CA GLU A 103 12.86 -0.27 -12.38
C GLU A 103 12.10 -1.30 -13.21
N LEU A 104 10.76 -1.19 -13.31
CA LEU A 104 9.97 -2.06 -14.19
C LEU A 104 10.39 -1.95 -15.66
N TRP A 105 10.60 -0.72 -16.15
CA TRP A 105 11.02 -0.47 -17.52
C TRP A 105 12.41 -1.05 -17.79
N CYS A 106 13.41 -0.75 -16.93
CA CYS A 106 14.77 -1.25 -17.08
C CYS A 106 14.87 -2.77 -16.98
N ARG A 107 13.95 -3.40 -16.24
CA ARG A 107 13.84 -4.87 -16.20
C ARG A 107 13.29 -5.46 -17.51
N LYS A 108 12.81 -4.66 -18.47
CA LYS A 108 12.25 -5.14 -19.77
C LYS A 108 11.13 -6.17 -19.59
N ILE A 109 10.30 -5.98 -18.57
CA ILE A 109 9.14 -6.86 -18.32
C ILE A 109 7.93 -6.40 -19.12
N ILE A 110 7.89 -5.11 -19.44
CA ILE A 110 6.82 -4.46 -20.20
C ILE A 110 7.07 -4.70 -21.68
N ILE A 111 6.14 -5.39 -22.35
CA ILE A 111 6.08 -5.49 -23.81
C ILE A 111 4.92 -4.62 -24.32
N GLY A 112 5.07 -4.12 -25.55
CA GLY A 112 4.00 -3.43 -26.25
C GLY A 112 2.75 -4.29 -26.36
N ALA A 113 1.59 -3.66 -26.19
CA ALA A 113 0.29 -4.30 -26.29
C ALA A 113 0.18 -5.13 -27.58
N PHE A 114 -0.49 -6.28 -27.50
CA PHE A 114 -0.81 -7.14 -28.64
C PHE A 114 -1.39 -6.29 -29.78
N GLN A 115 -0.56 -5.93 -30.76
CA GLN A 115 -1.08 -5.96 -32.11
C GLN A 115 -1.32 -7.44 -32.34
N SER A 116 -2.59 -7.85 -32.25
CA SER A 116 -3.06 -9.13 -32.77
C SER A 116 -2.79 -9.14 -34.28
N ARG A 117 -1.51 -9.30 -34.62
CA ARG A 117 -1.04 -9.58 -35.95
C ARG A 117 -1.07 -11.08 -36.01
N THR A 118 -2.03 -11.60 -36.74
CA THR A 118 -1.90 -12.86 -37.46
C THR A 118 -0.54 -12.85 -38.15
N VAL A 119 0.45 -13.47 -37.51
CA VAL A 119 1.80 -13.60 -38.04
C VAL A 119 1.72 -14.57 -39.21
N SER A 120 1.51 -14.02 -40.40
CA SER A 120 1.77 -14.68 -41.67
C SER A 120 3.27 -14.98 -41.75
N SER A 121 3.61 -16.26 -41.91
CA SER A 121 4.94 -16.84 -41.67
C SER A 121 6.02 -16.53 -42.72
N ASN A 122 5.93 -15.44 -43.48
CA ASN A 122 6.96 -15.06 -44.45
C ASN A 122 7.89 -13.98 -43.88
N ILE A 123 8.87 -14.43 -43.08
CA ILE A 123 9.92 -13.60 -42.49
C ILE A 123 10.93 -13.22 -43.59
N ASN A 124 10.83 -11.99 -44.07
CA ASN A 124 11.79 -11.36 -44.97
C ASN A 124 12.61 -10.32 -44.19
N SER A 125 13.86 -10.09 -44.59
CA SER A 125 14.85 -9.20 -43.94
C SER A 125 14.41 -7.74 -43.68
N LYS A 126 13.22 -7.31 -44.11
CA LYS A 126 12.58 -6.03 -43.76
C LYS A 126 12.10 -5.96 -42.30
N ASP A 127 12.12 -7.06 -41.54
CA ASP A 127 11.59 -7.13 -40.18
C ASP A 127 12.41 -6.38 -39.11
N SER A 128 13.70 -6.12 -39.35
CA SER A 128 14.56 -5.41 -38.39
C SER A 128 14.18 -3.93 -38.23
N ILE A 129 13.81 -3.26 -39.32
CA ILE A 129 13.36 -1.85 -39.32
C ILE A 129 12.01 -1.73 -38.60
N VAL A 130 11.13 -2.72 -38.78
CA VAL A 130 9.81 -2.75 -38.12
C VAL A 130 9.97 -2.88 -36.59
N MET A 131 10.87 -3.73 -36.10
CA MET A 131 11.12 -3.87 -34.66
C MET A 131 11.62 -2.58 -33.98
N VAL A 132 12.51 -1.83 -34.64
CA VAL A 132 13.00 -0.55 -34.08
C VAL A 132 11.86 0.45 -33.94
N SER A 133 10.98 0.56 -34.94
CA SER A 133 9.82 1.47 -34.89
C SER A 133 8.82 1.10 -33.78
N ALA A 134 8.59 -0.20 -33.55
CA ALA A 134 7.69 -0.67 -32.49
C ALA A 134 8.22 -0.36 -31.08
N ASN A 135 9.54 -0.47 -30.88
CA ASN A 135 10.17 -0.14 -29.59
C ASN A 135 10.08 1.36 -29.28
N ILE A 136 10.27 2.23 -30.28
CA ILE A 136 10.13 3.69 -30.11
C ILE A 136 8.69 4.03 -29.70
N GLN A 137 7.69 3.44 -30.37
CA GLN A 137 6.29 3.65 -30.01
C GLN A 137 5.93 3.14 -28.61
N LEU A 138 6.55 2.04 -28.15
CA LEU A 138 6.34 1.53 -26.80
C LEU A 138 6.89 2.48 -25.73
N GLU A 139 8.08 3.00 -25.96
CA GLU A 139 8.73 3.99 -25.10
C GLU A 139 7.88 5.27 -24.98
N GLU A 140 7.42 5.82 -26.11
CA GLU A 140 6.55 7.00 -26.12
C GLU A 140 5.24 6.76 -25.35
N ARG A 141 4.58 5.61 -25.55
CA ARG A 141 3.37 5.25 -24.80
C ARG A 141 3.62 5.12 -23.31
N TYR A 142 4.75 4.53 -22.93
CA TYR A 142 5.09 4.36 -21.53
C TYR A 142 5.44 5.70 -20.85
N LEU A 143 6.14 6.60 -21.56
CA LEU A 143 6.36 7.97 -21.10
C LEU A 143 5.05 8.74 -20.96
N GLN A 144 4.13 8.60 -21.92
CA GLN A 144 2.80 9.18 -21.83
C GLN A 144 2.05 8.66 -20.59
N PHE A 145 2.12 7.35 -20.33
CA PHE A 145 1.52 6.76 -19.12
C PHE A 145 2.10 7.34 -17.83
N ILE A 146 3.43 7.50 -17.73
CA ILE A 146 4.07 8.16 -16.58
C ILE A 146 3.58 9.61 -16.41
N ASN A 147 3.48 10.36 -17.51
CA ASN A 147 2.98 11.73 -17.50
C ASN A 147 1.51 11.80 -17.06
N GLU A 148 0.68 10.84 -17.45
CA GLU A 148 -0.70 10.71 -16.98
C GLU A 148 -0.77 10.43 -15.48
N ILE A 149 0.10 9.57 -14.95
CA ILE A 149 0.20 9.34 -13.49
C ILE A 149 0.58 10.64 -12.78
N GLN A 150 1.59 11.35 -13.27
CA GLN A 150 2.02 12.63 -12.71
C GLN A 150 0.87 13.65 -12.70
N LYS A 151 0.12 13.75 -13.80
CA LYS A 151 -1.07 14.61 -13.91
C LYS A 151 -2.14 14.22 -12.89
N ARG A 152 -2.41 12.92 -12.70
CA ARG A 152 -3.41 12.42 -11.74
C ARG A 152 -2.98 12.64 -10.28
N LEU A 153 -1.70 12.46 -9.96
CA LEU A 153 -1.14 12.73 -8.63
C LEU A 153 -1.26 14.20 -8.23
N ASN A 154 -1.25 15.11 -9.20
CA ASN A 154 -1.35 16.55 -9.00
C ASN A 154 -2.73 17.13 -9.30
N ASN A 155 -3.73 16.27 -9.48
CA ASN A 155 -5.10 16.69 -9.79
C ASN A 155 -5.73 17.45 -8.61
N SER A 156 -6.61 18.42 -8.88
CA SER A 156 -7.32 19.24 -7.89
C SER A 156 -8.22 18.40 -6.97
N TRP A 157 -8.68 17.23 -7.42
CA TRP A 157 -9.43 16.28 -6.60
C TRP A 157 -8.73 15.89 -5.28
N GLN A 158 -7.40 16.01 -5.19
CA GLN A 158 -6.70 15.81 -3.91
C GLN A 158 -7.24 16.74 -2.81
N TRP A 159 -7.55 18.01 -3.16
CA TRP A 159 -8.08 19.00 -2.22
C TRP A 159 -9.46 18.62 -1.70
N LEU A 160 -10.30 18.00 -2.54
CA LEU A 160 -11.61 17.51 -2.11
C LEU A 160 -11.46 16.44 -1.01
N PHE A 161 -10.55 15.48 -1.18
CA PHE A 161 -10.28 14.47 -0.14
C PHE A 161 -9.74 15.12 1.14
N GLY A 162 -8.89 16.15 1.01
CA GLY A 162 -8.45 16.94 2.15
C GLY A 162 -9.61 17.64 2.87
N ILE A 163 -10.46 18.36 2.14
CA ILE A 163 -11.62 19.07 2.69
C ILE A 163 -12.59 18.09 3.36
N ILE A 164 -12.82 16.92 2.76
CA ILE A 164 -13.64 15.87 3.37
C ILE A 164 -13.02 15.41 4.69
N GLY A 165 -11.72 15.12 4.71
CA GLY A 165 -11.00 14.73 5.94
C GLY A 165 -11.10 15.80 7.03
N PHE A 166 -10.87 17.06 6.68
CA PHE A 166 -11.00 18.21 7.57
C PHE A 166 -12.42 18.37 8.12
N SER A 167 -13.42 18.28 7.24
CA SER A 167 -14.83 18.48 7.60
C SER A 167 -15.33 17.35 8.48
N LEU A 168 -14.91 16.10 8.21
CA LEU A 168 -15.27 14.95 9.03
C LEU A 168 -14.78 15.13 10.46
N THR A 169 -13.51 15.52 10.68
CA THR A 169 -12.99 15.73 12.04
C THR A 169 -13.57 16.97 12.70
N LEU A 170 -13.72 18.07 11.95
CA LEU A 170 -14.28 19.31 12.49
C LEU A 170 -15.74 19.13 12.93
N LEU A 171 -16.54 18.37 12.17
CA LEU A 171 -17.94 18.09 12.47
C LEU A 171 -18.12 16.95 13.48
N TRP A 172 -17.13 16.07 13.62
CA TRP A 172 -17.21 14.92 14.53
C TRP A 172 -17.49 15.35 15.98
N ASN A 173 -16.77 16.35 16.47
CA ASN A 173 -16.93 16.82 17.84
C ASN A 173 -18.27 17.54 18.14
N PRO A 174 -18.75 18.50 17.33
CA PRO A 174 -20.08 19.05 17.53
C PRO A 174 -21.16 17.97 17.42
N LEU A 175 -21.06 17.01 16.50
CA LEU A 175 -22.00 15.89 16.43
C LEU A 175 -21.96 15.00 17.68
N ARG A 176 -20.75 14.69 18.17
CA ARG A 176 -20.57 13.91 19.41
C ARG A 176 -21.09 14.67 20.63
N THR A 177 -20.81 15.96 20.72
CA THR A 177 -21.32 16.79 21.81
C THR A 177 -22.83 16.82 21.75
N LEU A 178 -23.45 17.12 20.59
CA LEU A 178 -24.91 17.11 20.34
C LEU A 178 -25.61 15.84 20.84
N ASN A 179 -25.03 14.66 20.59
CA ASN A 179 -25.59 13.40 21.10
C ASN A 179 -25.48 13.24 22.63
N ASN A 180 -24.54 13.94 23.26
CA ASN A 180 -24.29 13.95 24.70
C ASN A 180 -24.87 15.20 25.41
N PHE A 181 -25.79 15.96 24.78
CA PHE A 181 -26.44 17.14 25.39
C PHE A 181 -27.48 16.92 26.51
N PRO A 182 -27.93 15.73 26.96
CA PRO A 182 -28.90 15.70 28.07
C PRO A 182 -28.36 16.32 29.37
N VAL A 183 -27.05 16.55 29.49
CA VAL A 183 -26.44 17.27 30.62
C VAL A 183 -26.75 18.77 30.63
N MET A 184 -26.99 19.41 29.47
CA MET A 184 -27.33 20.85 29.40
C MET A 184 -28.77 21.15 29.86
N GLY A 185 -29.67 20.15 29.84
CA GLY A 185 -31.06 20.31 30.26
C GLY A 185 -31.26 20.55 31.76
N ASN A 186 -30.27 20.20 32.60
CA ASN A 186 -30.35 20.37 34.05
C ASN A 186 -29.62 21.61 34.58
N TYR A 187 -28.85 22.33 33.75
CA TYR A 187 -28.40 23.68 34.09
C TYR A 187 -29.55 24.65 33.82
N SER A 188 -30.55 24.58 34.69
CA SER A 188 -31.63 25.56 34.76
C SER A 188 -31.03 26.96 34.71
N LEU A 189 -31.47 27.77 33.76
CA LEU A 189 -31.14 29.19 33.58
C LEU A 189 -31.61 30.08 34.77
N ASN A 190 -31.69 29.54 35.98
CA ASN A 190 -31.99 30.28 37.19
C ASN A 190 -30.77 31.12 37.60
N ASN A 191 -30.66 32.27 36.94
CA ASN A 191 -30.18 33.60 37.34
C ASN A 191 -28.84 33.83 38.08
N ASP A 192 -28.11 32.84 38.58
CA ASP A 192 -26.85 33.06 39.30
C ASP A 192 -25.62 32.64 38.50
N TRP A 193 -25.59 32.92 37.19
CA TRP A 193 -24.35 32.81 36.42
C TRP A 193 -23.45 33.99 36.78
N ASN A 194 -22.58 33.78 37.76
CA ASN A 194 -21.46 34.69 37.95
C ASN A 194 -20.63 34.72 36.67
N SER A 195 -20.19 35.92 36.26
CA SER A 195 -19.41 36.10 35.03
C SER A 195 -18.17 35.20 34.95
N LEU A 196 -17.64 34.77 36.11
CA LEU A 196 -16.51 33.85 36.21
C LEU A 196 -16.84 32.44 35.68
N ASP A 197 -18.04 31.92 35.95
CA ASP A 197 -18.46 30.58 35.51
C ASP A 197 -18.73 30.56 34.00
N PHE A 198 -19.29 31.66 33.46
CA PHE A 198 -19.42 31.85 32.02
C PHE A 198 -18.06 31.84 31.32
N TRP A 199 -17.07 32.57 31.83
CA TRP A 199 -15.74 32.60 31.22
C TRP A 199 -15.01 31.27 31.33
N GLN A 200 -15.13 30.55 32.44
CA GLN A 200 -14.57 29.20 32.57
C GLN A 200 -15.21 28.24 31.58
N TYR A 201 -16.55 28.24 31.47
CA TYR A 201 -17.26 27.44 30.48
C TYR A 201 -16.89 27.81 29.04
N PHE A 202 -16.83 29.11 28.73
CA PHE A 202 -16.42 29.60 27.42
C PHE A 202 -14.99 29.19 27.09
N ILE A 203 -14.05 29.33 28.02
CA ILE A 203 -12.66 28.89 27.84
C ILE A 203 -12.61 27.37 27.64
N GLN A 204 -13.36 26.60 28.41
CA GLN A 204 -13.38 25.13 28.29
C GLN A 204 -13.98 24.67 26.95
N GLN A 205 -15.07 25.29 26.49
CA GLN A 205 -15.67 24.99 25.18
C GLN A 205 -14.76 25.41 24.02
N ASN A 206 -14.17 26.60 24.10
CA ASN A 206 -13.22 27.05 23.07
C ASN A 206 -11.91 26.25 23.10
N TRP A 207 -11.49 25.72 24.24
CA TRP A 207 -10.32 24.85 24.34
C TRP A 207 -10.50 23.56 23.54
N HIS A 208 -11.69 22.94 23.60
CA HIS A 208 -12.01 21.81 22.74
C HIS A 208 -11.95 22.20 21.27
N PHE A 209 -12.56 23.32 20.88
CA PHE A 209 -12.50 23.81 19.50
C PHE A 209 -11.06 24.08 19.02
N LEU A 210 -10.23 24.72 19.85
CA LEU A 210 -8.83 25.04 19.54
C LEU A 210 -7.97 23.78 19.40
N ASN A 211 -8.24 22.72 20.16
CA ASN A 211 -7.54 21.45 20.02
C ASN A 211 -7.95 20.66 18.77
N GLU A 212 -9.19 20.82 18.31
CA GLU A 212 -9.68 20.14 17.11
C GLU A 212 -9.15 20.75 15.81
N LEU A 213 -8.78 22.02 15.83
CA LEU A 213 -8.27 22.69 14.63
C LEU A 213 -6.96 22.02 14.13
N PRO A 214 -5.93 21.79 14.97
CA PRO A 214 -4.74 21.05 14.54
C PRO A 214 -5.05 19.61 14.10
N VAL A 215 -5.96 18.90 14.79
CA VAL A 215 -6.39 17.55 14.38
C VAL A 215 -7.03 17.58 12.99
N SER A 216 -7.88 18.58 12.74
CA SER A 216 -8.54 18.74 11.45
C SER A 216 -7.58 19.12 10.34
N LEU A 217 -6.57 19.96 10.62
CA LEU A 217 -5.49 20.24 9.68
C LEU A 217 -4.66 18.99 9.35
N ILE A 218 -4.44 18.10 10.33
CA ILE A 218 -3.78 16.82 10.07
C ILE A 218 -4.68 15.91 9.23
N ALA A 219 -5.97 15.83 9.55
CA ALA A 219 -6.94 15.04 8.78
C ALA A 219 -7.05 15.53 7.34
N PHE A 220 -6.98 16.85 7.12
CA PHE A 220 -6.86 17.46 5.81
C PHE A 220 -5.65 16.90 5.04
N MET A 221 -4.48 16.91 5.68
CA MET A 221 -3.26 16.38 5.08
C MET A 221 -3.34 14.88 4.81
N LEU A 222 -3.92 14.10 5.72
CA LEU A 222 -4.18 12.67 5.49
C LEU A 222 -5.12 12.45 4.31
N GLY A 223 -6.15 13.27 4.14
CA GLY A 223 -7.05 13.26 2.99
C GLY A 223 -6.32 13.48 1.67
N LEU A 224 -5.45 14.49 1.59
CA LEU A 224 -4.58 14.71 0.41
C LEU A 224 -3.75 13.46 0.07
N MET A 225 -3.37 12.70 1.08
CA MET A 225 -2.50 11.54 0.93
C MET A 225 -3.28 10.28 0.56
N ILE A 226 -4.49 10.08 1.09
CA ILE A 226 -5.41 9.02 0.67
C ILE A 226 -5.65 9.10 -0.85
N TRP A 227 -5.84 10.31 -1.38
CA TRP A 227 -5.92 10.51 -2.83
C TRP A 227 -4.70 9.97 -3.58
N ARG A 228 -3.48 10.26 -3.09
CA ARG A 228 -2.24 9.82 -3.74
C ARG A 228 -2.05 8.30 -3.66
N MET A 229 -2.42 7.70 -2.53
CA MET A 229 -2.43 6.25 -2.35
C MET A 229 -3.40 5.59 -3.34
N TYR A 230 -4.60 6.17 -3.50
CA TYR A 230 -5.59 5.74 -4.48
C TYR A 230 -5.09 5.87 -5.93
N VAL A 231 -4.46 7.01 -6.28
CA VAL A 231 -3.87 7.20 -7.61
C VAL A 231 -2.77 6.18 -7.86
N ALA A 232 -1.88 5.90 -6.89
CA ALA A 232 -0.83 4.91 -7.05
C ALA A 232 -1.41 3.50 -7.33
N SER A 233 -2.38 3.06 -6.53
CA SER A 233 -3.02 1.75 -6.71
C SER A 233 -3.78 1.65 -8.04
N THR A 234 -4.56 2.66 -8.41
CA THR A 234 -5.26 2.64 -9.70
C THR A 234 -4.33 2.82 -10.90
N SER A 235 -3.13 3.37 -10.72
CA SER A 235 -2.12 3.45 -11.77
C SER A 235 -1.52 2.07 -12.06
N ILE A 236 -1.35 1.25 -11.03
CA ILE A 236 -0.98 -0.17 -11.20
C ILE A 236 -2.07 -0.91 -11.97
N ASP A 237 -3.35 -0.73 -11.61
CA ASP A 237 -4.46 -1.32 -12.36
C ASP A 237 -4.40 -0.97 -13.85
N LYS A 238 -4.17 0.32 -14.17
CA LYS A 238 -4.07 0.82 -15.55
C LYS A 238 -2.83 0.34 -16.28
N LEU A 239 -1.72 0.11 -15.57
CA LEU A 239 -0.50 -0.42 -16.17
C LEU A 239 -0.79 -1.77 -16.83
N VAL A 240 -1.57 -2.63 -16.16
CA VAL A 240 -1.98 -3.93 -16.67
C VAL A 240 -2.90 -3.79 -17.88
N ASP A 241 -3.80 -2.81 -17.86
CA ASP A 241 -4.76 -2.60 -18.96
C ASP A 241 -4.07 -2.05 -20.24
N GLN A 242 -2.94 -1.35 -20.10
CA GLN A 242 -2.24 -0.69 -21.22
C GLN A 242 -1.03 -1.47 -21.75
N PHE A 243 -0.41 -2.32 -20.92
CA PHE A 243 0.84 -2.99 -21.26
C PHE A 243 0.77 -4.49 -20.95
N GLN A 244 1.47 -5.27 -21.76
CA GLN A 244 1.63 -6.70 -21.50
C GLN A 244 2.89 -6.94 -20.68
N PHE A 245 2.85 -7.97 -19.85
CA PHE A 245 4.00 -8.39 -19.07
C PHE A 245 4.56 -9.70 -19.62
N GLU A 246 5.88 -9.76 -19.77
CA GLU A 246 6.62 -11.03 -19.89
C GLU A 246 7.43 -11.25 -18.61
N PRO A 247 6.88 -11.98 -17.63
CA PRO A 247 7.64 -12.41 -16.48
C PRO A 247 8.91 -13.14 -16.91
N LYS A 248 10.06 -12.74 -16.36
CA LYS A 248 11.34 -13.40 -16.63
C LYS A 248 11.43 -14.73 -15.91
N LEU A 249 11.63 -15.79 -16.69
CA LEU A 249 11.87 -17.14 -16.18
C LEU A 249 13.16 -17.17 -15.35
N GLY A 250 13.14 -17.87 -14.22
CA GLY A 250 14.31 -18.02 -13.35
C GLY A 250 14.81 -16.74 -12.68
N HIS A 251 14.02 -15.65 -12.70
CA HIS A 251 14.41 -14.41 -12.03
C HIS A 251 14.54 -14.61 -10.51
N GLN A 252 15.58 -14.04 -9.90
CA GLN A 252 15.95 -14.26 -8.49
C GLN A 252 14.86 -13.86 -7.47
N ASP A 253 13.92 -12.99 -7.87
CA ASP A 253 12.84 -12.53 -6.99
C ASP A 253 11.67 -13.52 -6.87
N MET A 254 11.66 -14.61 -7.63
CA MET A 254 10.58 -15.60 -7.71
C MET A 254 9.22 -15.00 -8.12
N SER A 255 9.21 -13.77 -8.64
CA SER A 255 8.02 -13.05 -9.13
C SER A 255 8.19 -12.63 -10.59
N GLY A 256 9.13 -13.25 -11.31
CA GLY A 256 9.39 -12.97 -12.71
C GLY A 256 9.89 -11.55 -12.99
N GLY A 257 10.52 -10.91 -11.99
CA GLY A 257 10.94 -9.52 -12.06
C GLY A 257 9.89 -8.51 -11.63
N LEU A 258 8.65 -8.93 -11.34
CA LEU A 258 7.54 -8.04 -10.94
C LEU A 258 7.53 -7.73 -9.43
N SER A 259 8.49 -8.22 -8.64
CA SER A 259 8.55 -7.94 -7.20
C SER A 259 8.49 -6.45 -6.80
N PRO A 260 9.05 -5.49 -7.58
CA PRO A 260 8.90 -4.08 -7.26
C PRO A 260 7.43 -3.64 -7.14
N LEU A 261 6.52 -4.29 -7.85
CA LEU A 261 5.10 -3.95 -7.87
C LEU A 261 4.42 -4.38 -6.58
N GLY A 262 4.68 -5.62 -6.16
CA GLY A 262 4.29 -6.11 -4.84
C GLY A 262 4.86 -5.25 -3.71
N ASN A 263 6.12 -4.80 -3.83
CA ASN A 263 6.73 -3.91 -2.85
C ASN A 263 6.05 -2.54 -2.80
N LEU A 264 5.72 -1.93 -3.94
CA LEU A 264 5.04 -0.64 -3.96
C LEU A 264 3.65 -0.73 -3.30
N CYS A 265 2.86 -1.75 -3.64
CA CYS A 265 1.57 -2.01 -3.00
C CYS A 265 1.71 -2.29 -1.50
N LEU A 266 2.74 -3.04 -1.08
CA LEU A 266 3.03 -3.28 0.33
C LEU A 266 3.31 -1.97 1.07
N TRP A 267 4.20 -1.13 0.55
CA TRP A 267 4.49 0.19 1.14
C TRP A 267 3.22 1.03 1.27
N ASN A 268 2.40 1.08 0.21
CA ASN A 268 1.15 1.81 0.21
C ASN A 268 0.21 1.32 1.32
N CYS A 269 0.02 0.00 1.39
CA CYS A 269 -0.83 -0.65 2.38
C CYS A 269 -0.33 -0.47 3.82
N THR A 270 0.98 -0.67 4.07
CA THR A 270 1.59 -0.51 5.40
C THR A 270 1.45 0.92 5.94
N ILE A 271 1.57 1.93 5.09
CA ILE A 271 1.41 3.32 5.55
C ILE A 271 -0.06 3.62 5.83
N ALA A 272 -0.97 3.11 4.99
CA ALA A 272 -2.41 3.26 5.15
C ALA A 272 -2.96 2.50 6.37
N SER A 273 -2.27 1.47 6.87
CA SER A 273 -2.69 0.69 8.03
C SER A 273 -2.22 1.26 9.38
N LEU A 274 -1.36 2.28 9.40
CA LEU A 274 -0.87 2.88 10.64
C LEU A 274 -2.00 3.42 11.56
N PRO A 275 -3.04 4.10 11.05
CA PRO A 275 -4.20 4.47 11.86
C PRO A 275 -4.94 3.27 12.47
N SER A 276 -5.04 2.15 11.74
CA SER A 276 -5.63 0.92 12.25
C SER A 276 -4.81 0.35 13.42
N ILE A 277 -3.47 0.29 13.30
CA ILE A 277 -2.58 -0.15 14.39
C ILE A 277 -2.74 0.73 15.62
N TYR A 278 -2.85 2.04 15.44
CA TYR A 278 -3.10 3.00 16.53
C TYR A 278 -4.40 2.71 17.28
N LEU A 279 -5.51 2.58 16.55
CA LEU A 279 -6.82 2.29 17.16
C LEU A 279 -6.84 0.94 17.85
N SER A 280 -6.18 -0.05 17.27
CA SER A 280 -6.03 -1.39 17.85
C SER A 280 -5.30 -1.35 19.19
N GLY A 281 -4.23 -0.55 19.28
CA GLY A 281 -3.50 -0.35 20.52
C GLY A 281 -4.37 0.25 21.61
N TRP A 282 -5.20 1.23 21.26
CA TRP A 282 -6.13 1.87 22.19
C TRP A 282 -7.29 0.98 22.62
N LEU A 283 -7.87 0.20 21.70
CA LEU A 283 -8.89 -0.79 22.01
C LEU A 283 -8.35 -1.88 22.95
N LEU A 284 -7.12 -2.35 22.71
CA LEU A 284 -6.46 -3.30 23.61
C LEU A 284 -6.20 -2.69 24.99
N MET A 285 -5.69 -1.45 25.06
CA MET A 285 -5.45 -0.77 26.34
C MET A 285 -6.73 -0.49 27.11
N GLY A 286 -7.82 -0.12 26.43
CA GLY A 286 -9.13 0.12 27.05
C GLY A 286 -9.76 -1.14 27.64
N ASN A 287 -9.50 -2.30 27.04
CA ASN A 287 -9.94 -3.61 27.55
C ASN A 287 -9.14 -4.09 28.77
N LEU A 288 -7.98 -3.50 29.07
CA LEU A 288 -7.24 -3.85 30.28
C LEU A 288 -7.92 -3.18 31.47
N ASN A 289 -8.44 -3.99 32.41
CA ASN A 289 -9.18 -3.58 33.63
C ASN A 289 -8.53 -2.49 34.50
N ASN A 290 -7.29 -2.09 34.20
CA ASN A 290 -6.54 -1.07 34.91
C ASN A 290 -6.63 0.33 34.27
N PHE A 291 -7.23 0.46 33.08
CA PHE A 291 -7.42 1.76 32.45
C PHE A 291 -8.72 2.38 32.97
N THR A 292 -8.60 3.23 33.98
CA THR A 292 -9.73 3.98 34.53
C THR A 292 -10.26 4.89 33.42
N SER A 293 -11.39 4.52 32.82
CA SER A 293 -12.08 5.40 31.87
C SER A 293 -12.32 6.75 32.55
N PRO A 294 -12.02 7.89 31.90
CA PRO A 294 -12.42 9.21 32.40
C PRO A 294 -13.92 9.33 32.66
N TYR A 295 -14.71 8.43 32.06
CA TYR A 295 -16.14 8.35 32.22
C TYR A 295 -16.47 6.99 32.86
N PRO A 296 -16.49 6.91 34.20
CA PRO A 296 -16.81 5.67 34.92
C PRO A 296 -18.24 5.17 34.68
N GLU A 297 -19.13 6.03 34.16
CA GLU A 297 -20.55 5.74 34.00
C GLU A 297 -21.01 5.49 32.55
N VAL A 298 -20.11 5.55 31.56
CA VAL A 298 -20.46 5.32 30.14
C VAL A 298 -19.82 4.02 29.66
N PRO A 299 -20.38 2.85 30.02
CA PRO A 299 -19.87 1.57 29.56
C PRO A 299 -20.08 1.45 28.03
N ASN A 300 -19.05 1.00 27.34
CA ASN A 300 -19.10 0.36 26.02
C ASN A 300 -19.61 1.14 24.79
N TYR A 301 -20.02 2.42 24.88
CA TYR A 301 -20.52 3.14 23.68
C TYR A 301 -19.43 3.32 22.61
N TYR A 302 -18.22 3.71 23.04
CA TYR A 302 -17.10 3.92 22.12
C TYR A 302 -16.60 2.61 21.49
N THR A 303 -16.86 1.45 22.10
CA THR A 303 -16.33 0.18 21.62
C THR A 303 -16.87 -0.18 20.23
N TYR A 304 -18.14 0.11 19.95
CA TYR A 304 -18.76 -0.20 18.66
C TYR A 304 -18.30 0.72 17.53
N GLU A 305 -18.29 2.04 17.75
CA GLU A 305 -17.82 3.00 16.75
C GLU A 305 -16.34 2.76 16.41
N PHE A 306 -15.51 2.57 17.44
CA PHE A 306 -14.09 2.28 17.25
C PHE A 306 -13.88 0.91 16.58
N LEU A 307 -14.74 -0.09 16.82
CA LEU A 307 -14.66 -1.38 16.14
C LEU A 307 -15.00 -1.27 14.65
N ILE A 308 -16.07 -0.56 14.29
CA ILE A 308 -16.45 -0.31 12.89
C ILE A 308 -15.32 0.45 12.17
N LEU A 309 -14.79 1.47 12.83
CA LEU A 309 -13.72 2.30 12.29
C LEU A 309 -12.41 1.51 12.18
N LEU A 310 -12.08 0.66 13.17
CA LEU A 310 -10.96 -0.26 13.12
C LEU A 310 -11.10 -1.24 11.95
N LEU A 311 -12.26 -1.88 11.79
CA LEU A 311 -12.51 -2.85 10.72
C LEU A 311 -12.39 -2.18 9.35
N SER A 312 -12.96 -0.99 9.20
CA SER A 312 -12.87 -0.18 7.98
C SER A 312 -11.42 0.20 7.67
N LEU A 313 -10.68 0.73 8.64
CA LEU A 313 -9.28 1.14 8.45
C LEU A 313 -8.31 -0.04 8.34
N SER A 314 -8.70 -1.24 8.74
CA SER A 314 -7.87 -2.44 8.60
C SER A 314 -8.10 -3.11 7.25
N ILE A 315 -9.36 -3.30 6.85
CA ILE A 315 -9.70 -4.09 5.67
C ILE A 315 -9.59 -3.26 4.39
N LEU A 316 -10.07 -2.02 4.39
CA LEU A 316 -10.11 -1.20 3.18
C LEU A 316 -8.70 -0.98 2.59
N PRO A 317 -7.65 -0.65 3.37
CA PRO A 317 -6.30 -0.55 2.81
C PRO A 317 -5.79 -1.84 2.19
N ILE A 318 -6.04 -3.01 2.80
CA ILE A 318 -5.64 -4.30 2.21
C ILE A 318 -6.31 -4.48 0.84
N VAL A 319 -7.62 -4.26 0.77
CA VAL A 319 -8.39 -4.48 -0.45
C VAL A 319 -7.97 -3.49 -1.53
N PHE A 320 -7.97 -2.19 -1.23
CA PHE A 320 -7.76 -1.13 -2.23
C PHE A 320 -6.29 -0.87 -2.55
N CYS A 321 -5.39 -0.99 -1.57
CA CYS A 321 -3.97 -0.67 -1.76
C CYS A 321 -3.13 -1.88 -2.16
N PHE A 322 -3.57 -3.11 -1.83
CA PHE A 322 -2.78 -4.32 -2.05
C PHE A 322 -3.49 -5.35 -2.96
N ILE A 323 -4.63 -5.90 -2.55
CA ILE A 323 -5.26 -7.02 -3.26
C ILE A 323 -5.73 -6.61 -4.65
N ARG A 324 -6.57 -5.57 -4.75
CA ARG A 324 -7.15 -5.11 -6.02
C ARG A 324 -6.09 -4.85 -7.10
N PRO A 325 -5.06 -3.99 -6.87
CA PRO A 325 -4.04 -3.72 -7.89
C PRO A 325 -3.23 -4.95 -8.28
N LEU A 326 -2.92 -5.83 -7.34
CA LEU A 326 -2.13 -7.02 -7.62
C LEU A 326 -2.95 -8.16 -8.24
N TRP A 327 -4.27 -8.19 -8.03
CA TRP A 327 -5.15 -9.22 -8.57
C TRP A 327 -5.23 -9.16 -10.10
N LYS A 328 -5.30 -7.94 -10.67
CA LYS A 328 -5.23 -7.77 -12.13
C LYS A 328 -3.92 -8.32 -12.70
N VAL A 329 -2.80 -8.00 -12.05
CA VAL A 329 -1.47 -8.46 -12.48
C VAL A 329 -1.38 -9.98 -12.35
N HIS A 330 -1.89 -10.54 -11.25
CA HIS A 330 -1.98 -11.98 -11.03
C HIS A 330 -2.76 -12.68 -12.15
N ARG A 331 -3.89 -12.11 -12.59
CA ARG A 331 -4.66 -12.64 -13.71
C ARG A 331 -3.85 -12.67 -15.00
N GLU A 332 -3.14 -11.59 -15.34
CA GLU A 332 -2.28 -11.57 -16.55
C GLU A 332 -1.10 -12.53 -16.43
N MET A 333 -0.48 -12.66 -15.26
CA MET A 333 0.57 -13.65 -15.02
C MET A 333 0.04 -15.08 -15.15
N ASN A 334 -1.21 -15.34 -14.71
CA ASN A 334 -1.84 -16.65 -14.83
C ASN A 334 -2.18 -16.97 -16.30
N TYR A 335 -2.68 -15.98 -17.06
CA TYR A 335 -2.91 -16.11 -18.50
C TYR A 335 -1.60 -16.40 -19.25
N TRP A 336 -0.56 -15.61 -18.99
CA TRP A 336 0.77 -15.84 -19.54
C TRP A 336 1.30 -17.23 -19.18
N ARG A 337 1.14 -17.65 -17.92
CA ARG A 337 1.55 -18.98 -17.45
C ARG A 337 0.84 -20.09 -18.24
N ASN A 338 -0.47 -20.01 -18.41
CA ASN A 338 -1.24 -21.01 -19.13
C ASN A 338 -0.78 -21.11 -20.59
N SER A 339 -0.54 -19.97 -21.26
CA SER A 339 -0.04 -19.95 -22.64
C SER A 339 1.35 -20.61 -22.79
N LYS A 340 2.22 -20.50 -21.77
CA LYS A 340 3.52 -21.17 -21.76
C LYS A 340 3.41 -22.63 -21.33
N HIS A 341 2.38 -22.99 -20.56
CA HIS A 341 2.15 -24.36 -20.11
C HIS A 341 1.77 -25.29 -21.26
N GLU A 342 1.04 -24.80 -22.26
CA GLU A 342 0.74 -25.55 -23.48
C GLU A 342 2.03 -25.99 -24.21
N ARG A 343 2.98 -25.06 -24.40
CA ARG A 343 4.30 -25.39 -24.97
C ARG A 343 5.10 -26.34 -24.09
N LEU A 344 4.99 -26.22 -22.75
CA LEU A 344 5.63 -27.14 -21.82
C LEU A 344 5.00 -28.54 -21.87
N HIS A 345 3.70 -28.64 -22.15
CA HIS A 345 3.02 -29.91 -22.39
C HIS A 345 3.53 -30.59 -23.66
N GLU A 346 3.75 -29.84 -24.74
CA GLU A 346 4.39 -30.37 -25.96
C GLU A 346 5.79 -30.92 -25.66
N VAL A 347 6.62 -30.17 -24.94
CA VAL A 347 7.95 -30.65 -24.50
C VAL A 347 7.82 -31.88 -23.61
N GLY A 348 6.87 -31.90 -22.68
CA GLY A 348 6.60 -33.05 -21.82
C GLY A 348 6.20 -34.30 -22.61
N HIS A 349 5.40 -34.13 -23.67
CA HIS A 349 5.01 -35.21 -24.58
C HIS A 349 6.20 -35.72 -25.39
N LEU A 350 7.06 -34.83 -25.90
CA LEU A 350 8.29 -35.21 -26.59
C LEU A 350 9.25 -35.98 -25.69
N ILE A 351 9.42 -35.56 -24.42
CA ILE A 351 10.21 -36.30 -23.43
C ILE A 351 9.66 -37.73 -23.28
N HIS A 352 8.34 -37.87 -23.12
CA HIS A 352 7.69 -39.18 -22.99
C HIS A 352 7.91 -40.06 -24.23
N LEU A 353 7.77 -39.51 -25.44
CA LEU A 353 8.03 -40.25 -26.68
C LEU A 353 9.49 -40.68 -26.81
N SER A 354 10.44 -39.80 -26.48
CA SER A 354 11.87 -40.12 -26.49
C SER A 354 12.22 -41.20 -25.45
N GLU A 355 11.67 -41.13 -24.23
CA GLU A 355 11.83 -42.15 -23.21
C GLU A 355 11.25 -43.49 -23.64
N PHE A 356 10.05 -43.49 -24.22
CA PHE A 356 9.40 -44.69 -24.73
C PHE A 356 10.24 -45.36 -25.83
N ARG A 357 10.77 -44.57 -26.78
CA ARG A 357 11.66 -45.04 -27.85
C ARG A 357 12.94 -45.66 -27.31
N LEU A 358 13.60 -45.00 -26.34
CA LEU A 358 14.80 -45.54 -25.70
C LEU A 358 14.55 -46.85 -24.96
N LEU A 359 13.36 -47.05 -24.38
CA LEU A 359 13.00 -48.26 -23.63
C LEU A 359 12.58 -49.44 -24.52
N HIS A 360 11.92 -49.19 -25.65
CA HIS A 360 11.38 -50.27 -26.51
C HIS A 360 12.31 -50.64 -27.67
N ASP A 361 13.08 -49.69 -28.18
CA ASP A 361 13.94 -49.90 -29.36
C ASP A 361 15.42 -50.05 -28.99
N THR A 362 15.77 -50.26 -27.72
CA THR A 362 17.17 -50.30 -27.23
C THR A 362 18.04 -51.29 -28.01
N GLU A 363 17.48 -52.43 -28.42
CA GLU A 363 18.21 -53.47 -29.17
C GLU A 363 18.42 -53.12 -30.66
N LYS A 364 17.66 -52.15 -31.18
CA LYS A 364 17.66 -51.78 -32.60
C LYS A 364 18.34 -50.44 -32.90
N ILE A 365 18.55 -49.61 -31.88
CA ILE A 365 19.15 -48.28 -32.01
C ILE A 365 20.68 -48.41 -32.05
N GLU A 366 21.32 -47.77 -33.04
CA GLU A 366 22.77 -47.69 -33.11
C GLU A 366 23.34 -46.86 -31.93
N PRO A 367 24.54 -47.18 -31.41
CA PRO A 367 25.11 -46.49 -30.24
C PRO A 367 25.19 -44.96 -30.40
N GLU A 368 25.51 -44.47 -31.61
CA GLU A 368 25.60 -43.04 -31.89
C GLU A 368 24.23 -42.34 -31.84
N GLU A 369 23.17 -42.98 -32.36
CA GLU A 369 21.81 -42.46 -32.29
C GLU A 369 21.29 -42.45 -30.84
N PHE A 370 21.65 -43.48 -30.06
CA PHE A 370 21.32 -43.55 -28.63
C PHE A 370 21.90 -42.36 -27.86
N GLU A 371 23.19 -42.04 -28.05
CA GLU A 371 23.82 -40.89 -27.40
C GLU A 371 23.14 -39.56 -27.77
N LEU A 372 22.75 -39.40 -29.04
CA LEU A 372 22.07 -38.20 -29.51
C LEU A 372 20.68 -38.04 -28.87
N ILE A 373 19.87 -39.10 -28.86
CA ILE A 373 18.54 -39.08 -28.25
C ILE A 373 18.65 -38.81 -26.74
N ASN A 374 19.60 -39.44 -26.06
CA ASN A 374 19.78 -39.23 -24.62
C ASN A 374 20.18 -37.79 -24.30
N LYS A 375 21.10 -37.20 -25.08
CA LYS A 375 21.51 -35.80 -24.93
C LYS A 375 20.35 -34.83 -25.16
N ASP A 376 19.52 -35.06 -26.17
CA ASP A 376 18.35 -34.23 -26.44
C ASP A 376 17.29 -34.38 -25.34
N LEU A 377 17.09 -35.59 -24.84
CA LEU A 377 16.20 -35.87 -23.71
C LEU A 377 16.66 -35.16 -22.43
N GLU A 378 17.96 -35.20 -22.08
CA GLU A 378 18.49 -34.47 -20.93
C GLU A 378 18.31 -32.96 -21.07
N ARG A 379 18.51 -32.43 -22.28
CA ARG A 379 18.27 -31.03 -22.60
C ARG A 379 16.79 -30.67 -22.42
N MET A 380 15.87 -31.48 -22.95
CA MET A 380 14.42 -31.27 -22.80
C MET A 380 13.99 -31.36 -21.33
N LYS A 381 14.49 -32.34 -20.57
CA LYS A 381 14.22 -32.46 -19.12
C LYS A 381 14.71 -31.24 -18.35
N THR A 382 15.89 -30.73 -18.69
CA THR A 382 16.43 -29.51 -18.08
C THR A 382 15.55 -28.30 -18.38
N ILE A 383 15.15 -28.12 -19.64
CA ILE A 383 14.22 -27.04 -20.04
C ILE A 383 12.89 -27.19 -19.30
N TYR A 384 12.30 -28.39 -19.27
CA TYR A 384 11.03 -28.64 -18.62
C TYR A 384 11.09 -28.36 -17.11
N THR A 385 12.10 -28.87 -16.41
CA THR A 385 12.25 -28.70 -14.96
C THR A 385 12.50 -27.24 -14.57
N GLN A 386 13.33 -26.52 -15.34
CA GLN A 386 13.58 -25.09 -15.13
C GLN A 386 12.32 -24.24 -15.33
N ASN A 387 11.48 -24.61 -16.29
CA ASN A 387 10.28 -23.85 -16.65
C ASN A 387 9.00 -24.31 -15.95
N LYS A 388 9.02 -25.43 -15.19
CA LYS A 388 7.85 -25.94 -14.46
C LYS A 388 7.38 -24.95 -13.37
N LYS A 389 8.30 -24.20 -12.76
CA LYS A 389 8.00 -23.26 -11.67
C LYS A 389 7.77 -21.85 -12.20
N LEU A 390 6.66 -21.65 -12.91
CA LEU A 390 6.25 -20.33 -13.40
C LEU A 390 5.64 -19.51 -12.26
N PRO A 391 6.11 -18.27 -12.01
CA PRO A 391 5.52 -17.41 -10.99
C PRO A 391 4.11 -16.98 -11.41
N ILE A 392 3.19 -16.96 -10.46
CA ILE A 392 1.78 -16.57 -10.69
C ILE A 392 1.45 -15.25 -9.98
N TRP A 393 2.24 -14.85 -8.99
CA TRP A 393 2.00 -13.66 -8.19
C TRP A 393 3.12 -12.63 -8.36
N PRO A 394 2.79 -11.33 -8.43
CA PRO A 394 3.77 -10.23 -8.56
C PRO A 394 4.48 -9.89 -7.23
N PHE A 395 4.47 -10.82 -6.28
CA PHE A 395 5.12 -10.68 -4.98
C PHE A 395 5.65 -12.04 -4.50
N ASN A 396 6.61 -11.99 -3.57
CA ASN A 396 7.16 -13.17 -2.93
C ASN A 396 6.52 -13.40 -1.55
N MET A 397 6.69 -14.60 -0.98
CA MET A 397 6.16 -14.92 0.35
C MET A 397 6.71 -14.00 1.46
N LYS A 398 7.90 -13.40 1.26
CA LYS A 398 8.46 -12.42 2.20
C LYS A 398 7.62 -11.13 2.26
N ILE A 399 7.12 -10.66 1.12
CA ILE A 399 6.21 -9.50 1.05
C ILE A 399 4.90 -9.82 1.75
N LEU A 400 4.32 -11.01 1.53
CA LEU A 400 3.11 -11.45 2.21
C LEU A 400 3.30 -11.56 3.72
N GLY A 401 4.41 -12.13 4.19
CA GLY A 401 4.74 -12.19 5.61
C GLY A 401 4.86 -10.81 6.26
N LYS A 402 5.44 -9.82 5.57
CA LYS A 402 5.49 -8.43 6.04
C LYS A 402 4.10 -7.78 6.12
N LEU A 403 3.25 -8.07 5.13
CA LEU A 403 1.86 -7.62 5.17
C LEU A 403 1.15 -8.19 6.40
N LEU A 404 1.17 -9.51 6.57
CA LEU A 404 0.54 -10.18 7.72
C LEU A 404 1.06 -9.64 9.05
N ALA A 405 2.38 -9.45 9.19
CA ALA A 405 2.99 -8.89 10.39
C ALA A 405 2.44 -7.50 10.76
N THR A 406 2.06 -6.69 9.76
CA THR A 406 1.47 -5.35 9.97
C THR A 406 0.06 -5.43 10.57
N TYR A 407 -0.66 -6.51 10.31
CA TYR A 407 -2.06 -6.70 10.73
C TYR A 407 -2.24 -7.59 11.97
N ILE A 408 -1.16 -8.13 12.54
CA ILE A 408 -1.24 -8.94 13.77
C ILE A 408 -1.90 -8.14 14.90
N ILE A 409 -1.49 -6.88 15.11
CA ILE A 409 -2.02 -6.05 16.19
C ILE A 409 -3.53 -5.78 16.01
N PRO A 410 -4.02 -5.32 14.84
CA PRO A 410 -5.46 -5.22 14.56
C PRO A 410 -6.26 -6.49 14.74
N ILE A 411 -5.75 -7.63 14.27
CA ILE A 411 -6.46 -8.91 14.40
C ILE A 411 -6.58 -9.31 15.87
N VAL A 412 -5.49 -9.21 16.64
CA VAL A 412 -5.50 -9.51 18.08
C VAL A 412 -6.45 -8.58 18.82
N SER A 413 -6.46 -7.29 18.49
CA SER A 413 -7.40 -6.32 19.05
C SER A 413 -8.85 -6.69 18.76
N LEU A 414 -9.17 -7.01 17.51
CA LEU A 414 -10.52 -7.39 17.10
C LEU A 414 -11.00 -8.66 17.83
N ILE A 415 -10.13 -9.68 17.94
CA ILE A 415 -10.45 -10.91 18.69
C ILE A 415 -10.69 -10.61 20.16
N SER A 416 -9.82 -9.81 20.80
CA SER A 416 -9.96 -9.45 22.21
C SER A 416 -11.27 -8.72 22.49
N THR A 417 -11.61 -7.70 21.68
CA THR A 417 -12.86 -6.94 21.81
C THR A 417 -14.09 -7.78 21.50
N SER A 418 -13.99 -8.72 20.56
CA SER A 418 -15.10 -9.64 20.27
C SER A 418 -15.38 -10.57 21.44
N ILE A 419 -14.33 -11.10 22.08
CA ILE A 419 -14.47 -12.00 23.24
C ILE A 419 -15.15 -11.27 24.40
N SER A 420 -14.73 -10.03 24.72
CA SER A 420 -15.38 -9.25 25.79
C SER A 420 -16.85 -8.98 25.48
N MET A 421 -17.18 -8.64 24.23
CA MET A 421 -18.57 -8.45 23.81
C MET A 421 -19.41 -9.74 23.93
N PHE A 422 -18.86 -10.90 23.59
CA PHE A 422 -19.56 -12.18 23.76
C PHE A 422 -19.76 -12.56 25.24
N GLN A 423 -18.83 -12.19 26.12
CA GLN A 423 -18.97 -12.41 27.56
C GLN A 423 -20.09 -11.54 28.14
N ASP A 424 -20.14 -10.26 27.76
CA ASP A 424 -21.20 -9.34 28.18
C ASP A 424 -22.58 -9.85 27.71
N LEU A 425 -22.69 -10.32 26.46
CA LEU A 425 -23.93 -10.90 25.92
C LEU A 425 -24.39 -12.17 26.64
N ARG A 426 -23.48 -12.93 27.28
CA ARG A 426 -23.84 -14.14 28.02
C ARG A 426 -24.46 -13.85 29.40
N HIS A 427 -24.22 -12.65 29.92
CA HIS A 427 -24.76 -12.22 31.21
C HIS A 427 -26.16 -11.61 31.11
N PHE A 428 -26.60 -11.26 29.89
CA PHE A 428 -27.99 -10.93 29.57
C PHE A 428 -28.77 -12.20 29.23
#